data_AF-A0A5E4K677-F1
#
_entry.id   AF-A0A5E4K677-F1
#
_cell.length_a   1.000
_cell.length_b   1.000
_cell.length_c   1.000
_cell.angle_alpha   90.00
_cell.angle_beta   90.00
_cell.angle_gamma   90.00
#
_symmetry.space_group_name_H-M   'P 1'
#
loop_
_entity.id
_entity.type
_entity.pdbx_description
1 polymer ?
#
loop_
_entity_poly.entity_id
_entity_poly.type
_entity_poly.pdbx_seq_one_letter_code
_entity_poly.pdbx_strand_id
1 'polypeptide(L)'
;MRVSGAKFMLRTTPELQKSFAALHRKGYNKSFIAGLFDATRQTVHRWCKRAFHQGRESFRDKPREPKEGKITQTVELTILHLRILFEWGTDR
;
A
#
# COMPACT_ATOMS: atom_id res chain seq x y z
N MET A 1 -22.47 -7.84 -33.50
CA MET A 1 -23.29 -8.05 -32.29
C MET A 1 -22.43 -7.93 -31.05
N ARG A 2 -22.52 -6.82 -30.30
CA ARG A 2 -21.96 -6.72 -28.94
C ARG A 2 -23.00 -7.30 -28.01
N VAL A 3 -22.75 -8.50 -27.50
CA VAL A 3 -23.54 -9.03 -26.39
C VAL A 3 -23.13 -8.22 -25.17
N SER A 4 -23.90 -7.17 -24.91
CA SER A 4 -23.86 -6.36 -23.70
C SER A 4 -24.47 -7.19 -22.56
N GLY A 5 -23.73 -8.18 -22.08
CA GLY A 5 -23.97 -8.78 -20.77
C GLY A 5 -23.41 -7.83 -19.72
N ALA A 6 -24.23 -7.43 -18.75
CA ALA A 6 -23.77 -6.71 -17.59
C ALA A 6 -22.70 -7.56 -16.88
N LYS A 7 -21.41 -7.31 -17.19
CA LYS A 7 -20.29 -7.99 -16.52
C LYS A 7 -20.44 -7.73 -15.04
N PHE A 8 -20.75 -8.79 -14.30
CA PHE A 8 -21.08 -8.73 -12.89
C PHE A 8 -20.03 -7.90 -12.15
N MET A 9 -20.43 -6.72 -11.70
CA MET A 9 -19.76 -6.01 -10.60
C MET A 9 -20.09 -6.69 -9.26
N LEU A 10 -20.09 -8.03 -9.23
CA LEU A 10 -20.10 -8.77 -7.97
C LEU A 10 -18.84 -8.34 -7.23
N ARG A 11 -19.00 -8.07 -5.93
CA ARG A 11 -17.86 -8.01 -5.02
C ARG A 11 -17.06 -9.30 -5.20
N THR A 12 -15.94 -9.21 -5.90
CA THR A 12 -15.03 -10.35 -6.08
C THR A 12 -14.63 -10.84 -4.70
N THR A 13 -14.91 -12.10 -4.38
CA THR A 13 -14.51 -12.69 -3.10
C THR A 13 -12.98 -12.71 -2.98
N PRO A 14 -12.41 -12.65 -1.77
CA PRO A 14 -10.96 -12.68 -1.58
C PRO A 14 -10.28 -13.90 -2.23
N GLU A 15 -10.97 -15.04 -2.28
CA GLU A 15 -10.48 -16.27 -2.92
C GLU A 15 -10.32 -16.09 -4.43
N LEU A 16 -11.30 -15.45 -5.06
CA LEU A 16 -11.33 -15.18 -6.49
C LEU A 16 -10.27 -14.13 -6.87
N GLN A 17 -9.97 -13.19 -5.98
CA GLN A 17 -8.85 -12.26 -6.14
C GLN A 17 -7.49 -12.98 -6.08
N LYS A 18 -7.33 -13.93 -5.16
CA LYS A 18 -6.12 -14.76 -5.04
C LYS A 18 -5.93 -15.64 -6.29
N SER A 19 -7.00 -16.21 -6.84
CA SER A 19 -6.92 -17.05 -8.04
C SER A 19 -6.48 -16.25 -9.27
N PHE A 20 -6.94 -14.99 -9.43
CA PHE A 20 -6.43 -14.09 -10.49
C PHE A 20 -4.92 -13.93 -10.44
N ALA A 21 -4.40 -13.61 -9.24
CA ALA A 21 -2.97 -13.40 -9.06
C ALA A 21 -2.16 -14.70 -9.23
N ALA A 22 -2.70 -15.84 -8.81
CA ALA A 22 -2.06 -17.15 -8.99
C ALA A 22 -1.95 -17.54 -10.47
N LEU A 23 -3.03 -17.38 -11.25
CA LEU A 23 -3.01 -17.65 -12.68
C LEU A 23 -2.11 -16.67 -13.44
N HIS A 24 -2.13 -15.40 -13.07
CA HIS A 24 -1.21 -14.42 -13.66
C HIS A 24 0.25 -14.76 -13.35
N ARG A 25 0.57 -15.22 -12.13
CA ARG A 25 1.93 -15.70 -11.79
C ARG A 25 2.35 -16.94 -12.58
N LYS A 26 1.40 -17.78 -13.00
CA LYS A 26 1.64 -18.92 -13.90
C LYS A 26 1.85 -18.51 -15.37
N GLY A 27 1.75 -17.23 -15.70
CA GLY A 27 2.00 -16.71 -17.05
C GLY A 27 0.76 -16.54 -17.93
N TYR A 28 -0.45 -16.80 -17.41
CA TYR A 28 -1.67 -16.63 -18.19
C TYR A 28 -2.01 -15.15 -18.45
N ASN A 29 -2.50 -14.86 -19.66
CA ASN A 29 -2.88 -13.51 -20.07
C ASN A 29 -4.09 -13.00 -19.26
N LYS A 30 -4.07 -11.73 -18.85
CA LYS A 30 -5.16 -11.06 -18.13
C LYS A 30 -6.50 -11.09 -18.89
N SER A 31 -6.48 -11.06 -20.22
CA SER A 31 -7.70 -11.17 -21.04
C SER A 31 -8.31 -12.57 -20.97
N PHE A 32 -7.47 -13.61 -20.93
CA PHE A 32 -7.90 -14.99 -20.77
C PHE A 32 -8.48 -15.23 -19.38
N ILE A 33 -7.80 -14.76 -18.34
CA ILE A 33 -8.30 -14.84 -16.95
C ILE A 33 -9.64 -14.10 -16.83
N ALA A 34 -9.79 -12.93 -17.47
CA ALA A 34 -11.04 -12.20 -17.46
C ALA A 34 -12.20 -12.99 -18.11
N GLY A 35 -11.93 -13.75 -19.19
CA GLY A 35 -12.91 -14.64 -19.81
C GLY A 35 -13.29 -15.83 -18.91
N LEU A 36 -12.32 -16.41 -18.21
CA LEU A 36 -12.54 -17.58 -17.35
C LEU A 36 -13.46 -17.30 -16.15
N PHE A 37 -13.38 -16.09 -15.59
CA PHE A 37 -14.14 -15.70 -14.40
C PHE A 37 -15.28 -14.71 -14.67
N ASP A 38 -15.65 -14.54 -15.95
CA ASP A 38 -16.60 -13.51 -16.42
C ASP A 38 -16.35 -12.11 -15.81
N ALA A 39 -15.08 -11.77 -15.66
CA ALA A 39 -14.64 -10.53 -15.06
C ALA A 39 -14.30 -9.51 -16.15
N THR A 40 -14.18 -8.24 -15.75
CA THR A 40 -13.56 -7.25 -16.61
C THR A 40 -12.03 -7.39 -16.56
N ARG A 41 -11.36 -7.13 -17.68
CA ARG A 41 -9.89 -7.07 -17.76
C ARG A 41 -9.31 -6.04 -16.79
N GLN A 42 -10.06 -4.97 -16.50
CA GLN A 42 -9.70 -3.94 -15.51
C GLN A 42 -9.72 -4.50 -14.09
N THR A 43 -10.74 -5.29 -13.72
CA THR A 43 -10.84 -5.97 -12.42
C THR A 43 -9.64 -6.90 -12.21
N VAL A 44 -9.34 -7.75 -13.20
CA VAL A 44 -8.17 -8.66 -13.15
C VAL A 44 -6.87 -7.86 -13.03
N HIS A 45 -6.70 -6.79 -13.81
CA HIS A 45 -5.50 -5.96 -13.74
C HIS A 45 -5.32 -5.32 -12.36
N ARG A 46 -6.38 -4.74 -11.79
CA ARG A 46 -6.37 -4.10 -10.47
C ARG A 46 -5.95 -5.09 -9.39
N TRP A 47 -6.53 -6.29 -9.38
CA TRP A 47 -6.23 -7.31 -8.38
C TRP A 47 -4.87 -7.95 -8.56
N CYS A 48 -4.45 -8.21 -9.80
CA CYS A 48 -3.08 -8.62 -10.08
C CYS A 48 -2.10 -7.60 -9.52
N LYS A 49 -2.28 -6.29 -9.82
CA LYS A 49 -1.42 -5.21 -9.30
C LYS A 49 -1.43 -5.16 -7.76
N ARG A 50 -2.61 -5.27 -7.13
CA ARG A 50 -2.74 -5.28 -5.66
C ARG A 50 -2.10 -6.49 -4.99
N ALA A 51 -2.14 -7.67 -5.62
CA ALA A 51 -1.48 -8.85 -5.09
C ALA A 51 0.06 -8.71 -4.99
N PHE A 52 0.61 -7.65 -5.59
CA PHE A 52 2.01 -7.25 -5.46
C PHE A 52 2.25 -6.13 -4.41
N HIS A 53 1.25 -5.68 -3.64
CA HIS A 53 1.39 -4.57 -2.67
C HIS A 53 1.29 -4.97 -1.17
N GLN A 54 2.16 -4.32 -0.38
CA GLN A 54 2.43 -4.34 1.07
C GLN A 54 2.69 -5.70 1.76
N GLY A 55 3.97 -5.95 2.08
CA GLY A 55 4.44 -7.08 2.89
C GLY A 55 5.35 -8.10 2.17
N ARG A 56 5.60 -7.96 0.86
CA ARG A 56 6.55 -8.80 0.11
C ARG A 56 7.88 -8.07 -0.11
N GLU A 57 8.95 -8.84 -0.29
CA GLU A 57 10.36 -8.40 -0.35
C GLU A 57 10.64 -7.19 -1.27
N SER A 58 9.90 -7.05 -2.37
CA SER A 58 9.99 -5.94 -3.33
C SER A 58 9.34 -4.62 -2.88
N PHE A 59 8.63 -4.62 -1.75
CA PHE A 59 7.91 -3.49 -1.15
C PHE A 59 8.22 -3.35 0.35
N ARG A 60 9.41 -3.82 0.80
CA ARG A 60 9.93 -3.43 2.12
C ARG A 60 9.89 -1.91 2.19
N ASP A 61 9.43 -1.37 3.32
CA ASP A 61 9.64 0.03 3.61
C ASP A 61 11.13 0.29 3.44
N LYS A 62 11.46 1.25 2.58
CA LYS A 62 12.84 1.70 2.46
C LYS A 62 13.30 2.08 3.86
N PRO A 63 14.56 1.80 4.23
CA PRO A 63 15.09 2.28 5.51
C PRO A 63 14.74 3.76 5.62
N ARG A 64 14.08 4.13 6.73
CA ARG A 64 13.59 5.48 6.92
C ARG A 64 14.78 6.42 6.87
N GLU A 65 14.87 7.22 5.81
CA GLU A 65 15.82 8.33 5.76
C GLU A 65 15.29 9.40 6.73
N PRO A 66 16.00 9.66 7.85
CA PRO A 66 15.58 10.72 8.75
C PRO A 66 15.68 12.05 8.00
N LYS A 67 14.54 12.74 7.86
CA LYS A 67 14.51 14.10 7.32
C LYS A 67 15.04 15.05 8.39
N GLU A 68 15.75 16.08 7.96
CA GLU A 68 16.12 17.19 8.83
C GLU A 68 14.83 17.79 9.44
N GLY A 69 14.72 17.66 10.77
CA GLY A 69 13.63 18.24 11.52
C GLY A 69 13.85 19.73 11.73
N LYS A 70 12.76 20.46 12.02
CA LYS A 70 12.86 21.86 12.46
C LYS A 70 13.63 22.01 13.77
N ILE A 71 13.66 20.94 14.56
CA ILE A 71 14.37 20.85 15.82
C ILE A 71 15.74 20.24 15.52
N THR A 72 16.76 21.08 15.52
CA THR A 72 18.16 20.66 15.43
C THR A 72 18.71 20.40 16.84
N GLN A 73 19.84 19.68 16.95
CA GLN A 73 20.49 19.45 18.26
C GLN A 73 20.75 20.75 19.03
N THR A 74 21.14 21.82 18.34
CA THR A 74 21.34 23.14 18.95
C THR A 74 20.04 23.68 19.54
N VAL A 75 18.91 23.52 18.83
CA VAL A 75 17.60 23.94 19.32
C VAL A 75 17.19 23.10 20.53
N GLU A 76 17.43 21.79 20.53
CA GLU A 76 17.16 20.92 21.69
C GLU A 76 17.97 21.34 22.92
N LEU A 77 19.28 21.55 22.76
CA LEU A 77 20.16 21.98 23.86
C LEU A 77 19.73 23.34 24.41
N THR A 78 19.30 24.25 23.53
CA THR A 78 18.80 25.58 23.94
C THR A 78 17.50 25.46 24.70
N ILE A 79 16.55 24.62 24.25
CA ILE A 79 15.30 24.36 24.97
C ILE A 79 15.58 23.77 26.35
N LEU A 80 16.49 22.81 26.45
CA LEU A 80 16.88 22.20 27.72
C LEU A 80 17.53 23.23 28.66
N HIS A 81 18.43 24.06 28.14
CA HIS A 81 19.07 25.13 28.92
C HIS A 81 18.05 26.15 29.43
N LEU A 82 17.13 26.61 28.58
CA LEU A 82 16.07 27.53 28.98
C LEU A 82 15.13 26.92 30.02
N ARG A 83 14.80 25.63 29.91
CA ARG A 83 13.99 24.93 30.93
C ARG A 83 14.66 24.91 32.29
N ILE A 84 15.96 24.66 32.33
CA ILE A 84 16.74 24.66 33.58
C ILE A 84 16.83 26.09 34.14
N LEU A 85 17.13 27.07 33.29
CA LEU A 85 17.35 28.45 33.70
C LEU A 85 16.09 29.14 34.22
N PHE A 86 14.93 28.84 33.63
CA PHE A 86 13.64 29.40 34.04
C PHE A 86 12.85 28.48 34.98
N GLU A 87 13.44 27.34 35.41
CA GLU A 87 12.77 26.35 36.27
C GLU A 87 11.39 25.93 35.71
N TRP A 88 11.27 25.93 34.38
CA TRP A 88 10.01 25.69 33.70
C TRP A 88 9.65 24.21 33.74
N GLY A 89 8.74 23.87 34.65
CA GLY A 89 8.27 22.50 34.89
C GLY A 89 8.90 21.81 36.09
N THR A 90 9.66 22.52 36.94
CA THR A 90 9.95 22.07 38.29
C THR A 90 8.90 22.63 39.25
N ASP A 91 7.71 22.05 39.20
CA ASP A 91 6.86 22.02 40.39
C ASP A 91 7.50 20.99 41.32
N ARG A 92 8.10 21.45 42.43
CA ARG A 92 8.65 20.61 43.50
C ARG A 92 7.86 20.87 44.76
#